data_AF-A0A3M8D1M1-F1
#
_entry.id   AF-A0A3M8D1M1-F1
#
_cell.length_a   1.000
_cell.length_b   1.000
_cell.length_c   1.000
_cell.angle_alpha   90.00
_cell.angle_beta   90.00
_cell.angle_gamma   90.00
#
_symmetry.space_group_name_H-M   'P 1'
#
loop_
_entity.id
_entity.type
_entity.pdbx_description
1 polymer ?
#
loop_
_entity_poly.entity_id
_entity_poly.type
_entity_poly.pdbx_seq_one_letter_code
_entity_poly.pdbx_strand_id
1 'polypeptide(L)'
;MSKLQKYLAKAQEQAPRKEIEVVIDGDTWKVRQLNLSELRECERMADKGEKTDWFLYNDARLVKATEHDFPWNQEELKKAYKVGSKYELVEKIFRDNPDGYTQLLQAVRQVNAGQSEEEAIEEAKN
;
A
#
# COMPACT_ATOMS: atom_id res chain seq x y z
N MET A 1 -34.02 -3.09 -15.12
CA MET A 1 -32.56 -3.30 -14.95
C MET A 1 -32.25 -4.78 -15.06
N SER A 2 -31.28 -5.15 -15.89
CA SER A 2 -30.81 -6.53 -16.02
C SER A 2 -30.21 -7.02 -14.70
N LYS A 3 -30.36 -8.32 -14.36
CA LYS A 3 -29.71 -8.92 -13.18
C LYS A 3 -28.20 -8.61 -13.16
N LEU A 4 -27.55 -8.61 -14.32
CA LEU A 4 -26.12 -8.27 -14.47
C LEU A 4 -25.82 -6.82 -14.06
N GLN A 5 -26.65 -5.86 -14.44
CA GLN A 5 -26.44 -4.45 -14.09
C GLN A 5 -26.56 -4.21 -12.58
N LYS A 6 -27.41 -4.98 -11.88
CA LYS A 6 -27.52 -4.91 -10.42
C LYS A 6 -26.26 -5.44 -9.71
N TYR A 7 -25.65 -6.52 -10.21
CA TYR A 7 -24.40 -7.03 -9.66
C TYR A 7 -23.21 -6.13 -9.98
N LEU A 8 -23.14 -5.58 -11.19
CA LEU A 8 -22.10 -4.62 -11.58
C LEU A 8 -22.19 -3.31 -10.78
N ALA A 9 -23.39 -2.79 -10.53
CA ALA A 9 -23.56 -1.60 -9.70
C ALA A 9 -23.14 -1.85 -8.23
N LYS A 10 -23.39 -3.06 -7.71
CA LYS A 10 -22.97 -3.46 -6.36
C LYS A 10 -21.46 -3.70 -6.27
N ALA A 11 -20.84 -4.20 -7.33
CA ALA A 11 -19.38 -4.34 -7.45
C ALA A 11 -18.66 -2.99 -7.58
N GLN A 12 -19.32 -2.00 -8.20
CA GLN A 12 -18.82 -0.63 -8.31
C GLN A 12 -18.92 0.18 -7.01
N GLU A 13 -19.77 -0.22 -6.07
CA GLU A 13 -19.72 0.27 -4.68
C GLU A 13 -18.54 -0.39 -3.97
N GLN A 14 -17.33 0.07 -4.31
CA GLN A 14 -16.10 -0.35 -3.63
C GLN A 14 -16.26 0.00 -2.15
N ALA A 15 -16.42 -1.02 -1.31
CA ALA A 15 -16.60 -0.81 0.13
C ALA A 15 -15.47 0.08 0.66
N PRO A 16 -15.78 1.08 1.53
CA PRO A 16 -14.76 1.97 2.06
C PRO A 16 -13.71 1.13 2.77
N ARG A 17 -12.48 1.18 2.26
CA ARG A 17 -11.34 0.46 2.82
C ARG A 17 -10.98 1.04 4.18
N LYS A 18 -10.54 0.19 5.11
CA LYS A 18 -10.07 0.66 6.42
C LYS A 18 -8.90 1.63 6.22
N GLU A 19 -8.87 2.70 6.99
CA GLU A 19 -7.80 3.69 6.99
C GLU A 19 -7.44 3.97 8.45
N ILE A 20 -6.14 4.12 8.71
CA ILE A 20 -5.63 4.57 10.01
C ILE A 20 -4.64 5.72 9.80
N GLU A 21 -4.54 6.57 10.81
CA GLU A 21 -3.60 7.68 10.82
C GLU A 21 -2.44 7.38 11.79
N VAL A 22 -1.23 7.76 11.41
CA VAL A 22 -0.04 7.70 12.27
C VAL A 22 0.74 9.00 12.14
N VAL A 23 1.24 9.52 13.27
CA VAL A 23 2.03 10.75 13.28
C VAL A 23 3.50 10.40 13.31
N ILE A 24 4.27 10.91 12.35
CA ILE A 24 5.72 10.69 12.20
C ILE A 24 6.36 12.06 11.96
N ASP A 25 7.33 12.44 12.79
CA ASP A 25 8.03 13.73 12.72
C ASP A 25 7.12 14.98 12.68
N GLY A 26 5.93 14.87 13.27
CA GLY A 26 4.93 15.95 13.28
C GLY A 26 4.01 15.96 12.06
N ASP A 27 4.28 15.13 11.04
CA ASP A 27 3.41 14.92 9.90
C ASP A 27 2.43 13.77 10.16
N THR A 28 1.18 13.95 9.73
CA THR A 28 0.16 12.90 9.82
C THR A 28 0.13 12.12 8.51
N TRP A 29 0.33 10.81 8.61
CA TRP A 29 0.30 9.87 7.49
C TRP A 29 -1.00 9.08 7.50
N LYS A 30 -1.67 9.02 6.36
CA LYS A 30 -2.85 8.17 6.15
C LYS A 30 -2.47 6.85 5.51
N VAL A 31 -2.83 5.76 6.17
CA VAL A 31 -2.50 4.40 5.75
C VAL A 31 -3.78 3.65 5.46
N ARG A 32 -3.98 3.31 4.19
CA ARG A 32 -5.17 2.60 3.71
C ARG A 32 -4.91 1.11 3.60
N GLN A 33 -5.92 0.32 3.92
CA GLN A 33 -5.93 -1.13 3.68
C GLN A 33 -5.66 -1.43 2.21
N LEU A 34 -4.79 -2.40 1.96
CA LEU A 34 -4.51 -2.91 0.63
C LEU A 34 -5.50 -4.02 0.32
N ASN A 35 -6.00 -4.08 -0.91
CA ASN A 35 -6.75 -5.25 -1.37
C ASN A 35 -5.79 -6.41 -1.74
N LEU A 36 -6.35 -7.59 -1.96
CA LEU A 36 -5.56 -8.78 -2.30
C LEU A 36 -4.74 -8.62 -3.59
N SER A 37 -5.28 -7.90 -4.58
CA SER A 37 -4.59 -7.65 -5.86
C SER A 37 -3.35 -6.76 -5.66
N GLU A 38 -3.49 -5.71 -4.86
CA GLU A 38 -2.42 -4.79 -4.49
C GLU A 38 -1.33 -5.51 -3.67
N LEU A 39 -1.72 -6.38 -2.73
CA LEU A 39 -0.78 -7.22 -1.98
C LEU A 39 0.01 -8.15 -2.90
N ARG A 40 -0.68 -8.86 -3.80
CA ARG A 40 -0.05 -9.73 -4.80
C ARG A 40 0.87 -8.97 -5.75
N GLU A 41 0.54 -7.71 -6.08
CA GLU A 41 1.43 -6.86 -6.86
C GLU A 41 2.72 -6.53 -6.12
N CYS A 42 2.63 -6.24 -4.82
CA CYS A 42 3.81 -6.05 -3.99
C CYS A 42 4.67 -7.32 -3.91
N GLU A 43 4.04 -8.49 -3.75
CA GLU A 43 4.74 -9.79 -3.73
C GLU A 43 5.47 -10.06 -5.05
N ARG A 44 4.77 -9.90 -6.17
CA ARG A 44 5.32 -10.12 -7.52
C ARG A 44 6.50 -9.20 -7.82
N MET A 45 6.47 -7.98 -7.29
CA MET A 45 7.57 -7.03 -7.45
C MET A 45 8.81 -7.44 -6.67
N ALA A 46 8.62 -8.02 -5.49
CA ALA A 46 9.68 -8.49 -4.62
C ALA A 46 10.24 -9.87 -5.05
N ASP A 47 9.47 -10.64 -5.81
CA ASP A 47 9.87 -11.97 -6.27
C ASP A 47 10.95 -11.89 -7.37
N LYS A 48 12.17 -12.34 -7.05
CA LYS A 48 13.28 -12.49 -7.99
C LYS A 48 13.45 -13.93 -8.49
N GLY A 49 12.43 -14.78 -8.32
CA GLY A 49 12.40 -16.17 -8.74
C GLY A 49 13.00 -17.12 -7.70
N GLU A 50 14.30 -17.00 -7.41
CA GLU A 50 14.97 -17.88 -6.43
C GLU A 50 14.85 -17.39 -4.98
N LYS A 51 14.66 -16.07 -4.79
CA LYS A 51 14.55 -15.42 -3.48
C LYS A 51 13.61 -14.23 -3.56
N THR A 52 12.78 -14.06 -2.53
CA THR A 52 11.97 -12.86 -2.33
C THR A 52 12.79 -11.77 -1.66
N ASP A 53 12.77 -10.58 -2.23
CA ASP A 53 13.33 -9.37 -1.64
C ASP A 53 12.34 -8.78 -0.61
N TRP A 54 12.45 -9.23 0.63
CA TRP A 54 11.54 -8.81 1.70
C TRP A 54 11.60 -7.32 2.04
N PHE A 55 12.72 -6.63 1.74
CA PHE A 55 12.82 -5.19 1.91
C PHE A 55 11.97 -4.48 0.86
N LEU A 56 12.17 -4.85 -0.42
CA LEU A 56 11.35 -4.31 -1.51
C LEU A 56 9.86 -4.61 -1.34
N TYR A 57 9.51 -5.79 -0.80
CA TYR A 57 8.12 -6.12 -0.47
C TYR A 57 7.51 -5.15 0.54
N ASN A 58 8.23 -4.85 1.62
CA ASN A 58 7.75 -3.93 2.66
C ASN A 58 7.65 -2.49 2.12
N ASP A 59 8.64 -2.05 1.35
CA ASP A 59 8.66 -0.72 0.74
C ASP A 59 7.51 -0.55 -0.27
N ALA A 60 7.24 -1.58 -1.08
CA ALA A 60 6.12 -1.61 -2.00
C ALA A 60 4.78 -1.50 -1.28
N ARG A 61 4.60 -2.25 -0.19
CA ARG A 61 3.37 -2.17 0.63
C ARG A 61 3.19 -0.80 1.26
N LEU A 62 4.26 -0.22 1.80
CA LEU A 62 4.24 1.11 2.41
C LEU A 62 3.81 2.16 1.39
N VAL A 63 4.49 2.20 0.23
CA VAL A 63 4.14 3.09 -0.88
C VAL A 63 2.69 2.90 -1.30
N LYS A 64 2.26 1.66 -1.52
CA LYS A 64 0.90 1.37 -2.01
C LYS A 64 -0.18 1.77 -1.00
N ALA A 65 0.09 1.58 0.28
CA ALA A 65 -0.86 1.90 1.35
C ALA A 65 -1.00 3.41 1.57
N THR A 66 -0.02 4.21 1.15
CA THR A 66 0.05 5.66 1.42
C THR A 66 0.05 6.53 0.14
N GLU A 67 0.04 5.95 -1.07
CA GLU A 67 0.07 6.71 -2.33
C GLU A 67 -1.18 7.55 -2.64
N HIS A 68 -2.23 7.41 -1.83
CA HIS A 68 -3.40 8.27 -1.87
C HIS A 68 -3.21 9.56 -1.04
N ASP A 69 -2.21 9.58 -0.16
CA ASP A 69 -1.90 10.65 0.79
C ASP A 69 -0.57 11.33 0.45
N PHE A 70 0.45 10.54 0.07
CA PHE A 70 1.78 11.03 -0.27
C PHE A 70 2.14 10.75 -1.75
N PRO A 71 2.69 11.73 -2.49
CA PRO A 71 2.90 11.64 -3.94
C PRO A 71 4.18 10.86 -4.30
N TRP A 72 4.27 9.59 -3.91
CA TRP A 72 5.45 8.73 -4.11
C TRP A 72 5.96 8.67 -5.57
N ASN A 73 5.08 8.83 -6.57
CA ASN A 73 5.47 8.75 -7.97
C ASN A 73 5.72 10.11 -8.64
N GLN A 74 5.79 11.21 -7.88
CA GLN A 74 6.08 12.52 -8.42
C GLN A 74 7.50 12.59 -9.00
N GLU A 75 7.63 13.06 -10.25
CA GLU A 75 8.92 13.14 -10.94
C GLU A 75 9.90 14.11 -10.29
N GLU A 76 9.41 15.25 -9.80
CA GLU A 76 10.23 16.22 -9.07
C GLU A 76 10.81 15.61 -7.79
N LEU A 77 10.01 14.83 -7.07
CA LEU A 77 10.43 14.16 -5.84
C LEU A 77 11.52 13.12 -6.13
N LYS A 78 11.31 12.26 -7.14
CA LYS A 78 12.31 11.26 -7.56
C LYS A 78 13.62 11.92 -7.99
N LYS A 79 13.57 13.03 -8.72
CA LYS A 79 14.76 13.80 -9.12
C LYS A 79 15.48 14.42 -7.93
N ALA A 80 14.74 15.01 -6.98
CA ALA A 80 15.32 15.62 -5.79
C ALA A 80 16.11 14.61 -4.96
N TYR A 81 15.59 13.39 -4.82
CA TYR A 81 16.22 12.30 -4.08
C TYR A 81 17.17 11.41 -4.91
N LYS A 82 17.30 11.67 -6.22
CA LYS A 82 18.15 10.95 -7.18
C LYS A 82 17.87 9.44 -7.20
N VAL A 83 16.60 9.08 -7.31
CA VAL A 83 16.16 7.68 -7.36
C VAL A 83 15.48 7.33 -8.68
N GLY A 84 15.54 6.06 -9.08
CA GLY A 84 14.93 5.56 -10.30
C GLY A 84 13.46 5.16 -10.14
N SER A 85 13.04 4.87 -8.90
CA SER A 85 11.70 4.38 -8.62
C SER A 85 11.10 4.97 -7.35
N LYS A 86 9.77 4.88 -7.24
CA LYS A 86 9.04 5.31 -6.04
C LYS A 86 9.35 4.45 -4.80
N TYR A 87 9.87 3.24 -4.98
CA TYR A 87 10.22 2.33 -3.88
C TYR A 87 11.57 2.68 -3.27
N GLU A 88 12.54 3.09 -4.11
CA GLU A 88 13.81 3.63 -3.64
C GLU A 88 13.67 4.92 -2.82
N LEU A 89 12.58 5.69 -3.01
CA LEU A 89 12.31 6.88 -2.18
C LEU A 89 12.14 6.53 -0.71
N VAL A 90 11.62 5.34 -0.38
CA VAL A 90 11.31 4.97 1.00
C VAL A 90 12.57 5.00 1.86
N GLU A 91 13.65 4.34 1.40
CA GLU A 91 14.96 4.36 2.07
C GLU A 91 15.51 5.79 2.19
N LYS A 92 15.30 6.64 1.18
CA LYS A 92 15.82 8.01 1.18
C LYS A 92 15.10 8.93 2.14
N ILE A 93 13.77 8.86 2.19
CA ILE A 93 12.93 9.70 3.04
C ILE A 93 13.14 9.34 4.52
N PHE A 94 13.22 8.05 4.84
CA PHE A 94 13.38 7.59 6.22
C PHE A 94 14.84 7.33 6.63
N ARG A 95 15.81 7.74 5.82
CA ARG A 95 17.24 7.52 6.09
C ARG A 95 17.67 8.00 7.47
N ASP A 96 17.24 9.20 7.82
CA ASP A 96 17.58 9.85 9.09
C ASP A 96 16.48 9.63 10.15
N ASN A 97 15.45 8.84 9.83
CA ASN A 97 14.36 8.46 10.73
C ASN A 97 13.92 6.98 10.55
N PRO A 98 14.74 6.01 10.98
CA PRO A 98 14.40 4.58 10.89
C PRO A 98 13.22 4.19 11.79
N ASP A 99 12.98 4.93 12.88
CA ASP A 99 11.83 4.71 13.77
C ASP A 99 10.52 5.09 13.06
N GLY A 100 10.51 6.20 12.31
CA GLY A 100 9.39 6.60 11.46
C GLY A 100 9.06 5.55 10.40
N TYR A 101 10.06 5.00 9.72
CA TYR A 101 9.85 3.87 8.80
C TYR A 101 9.17 2.69 9.50
N THR A 102 9.67 2.32 10.68
CA THR A 102 9.15 1.19 11.45
C THR A 102 7.70 1.43 11.89
N GLN A 103 7.37 2.64 12.34
CA GLN A 103 6.01 3.01 12.73
C GLN A 103 5.06 2.98 11.53
N LEU A 104 5.47 3.52 10.38
CA LEU A 104 4.64 3.50 9.18
C LEU A 104 4.39 2.06 8.69
N LEU A 105 5.44 1.23 8.68
CA LEU A 105 5.31 -0.18 8.31
C LEU A 105 4.43 -0.97 9.31
N GLN A 106 4.50 -0.65 10.60
CA GLN A 106 3.59 -1.24 11.60
C GLN A 106 2.14 -0.83 11.36
N ALA A 107 1.87 0.44 11.04
CA ALA A 107 0.55 0.90 10.66
C ALA A 107 0.03 0.14 9.41
N VAL A 108 0.87 -0.05 8.40
CA VAL A 108 0.55 -0.87 7.22
C VAL A 108 0.21 -2.31 7.61
N ARG A 109 0.94 -2.91 8.57
CA ARG A 109 0.61 -4.26 9.06
C ARG A 109 -0.70 -4.29 9.83
N GLN A 110 -0.96 -3.29 10.66
CA GLN A 110 -2.17 -3.19 11.47
C GLN A 110 -3.43 -3.02 10.63
N VAL A 111 -3.43 -2.11 9.65
CA VAL A 111 -4.61 -1.86 8.81
C VAL A 111 -4.96 -3.06 7.92
N ASN A 112 -3.96 -3.90 7.60
CA ASN A 112 -4.12 -5.14 6.85
C ASN A 112 -4.27 -6.38 7.77
N ALA A 113 -4.25 -6.20 9.09
CA ALA A 113 -4.44 -7.31 10.03
C ALA A 113 -5.89 -7.79 9.98
N GLY A 114 -6.09 -9.10 9.90
CA GLY A 114 -7.43 -9.68 9.89
C GLY A 114 -8.16 -9.57 8.54
N GLN A 115 -7.43 -9.39 7.42
CA GLN A 115 -7.97 -9.75 6.10
C GLN A 115 -8.34 -11.23 6.13
N SER A 116 -9.60 -11.51 6.41
CA SER A 116 -10.11 -12.88 6.45
C SER A 116 -10.30 -13.40 5.03
N GLU A 117 -10.35 -14.73 4.91
CA GLU A 117 -10.71 -15.39 3.65
C GLU A 117 -12.05 -14.86 3.10
N GLU A 118 -12.97 -14.43 3.98
CA GLU A 118 -14.25 -13.81 3.62
C GLU A 118 -14.11 -12.40 3.03
N GLU A 119 -13.22 -11.55 3.57
CA GLU A 119 -12.91 -10.24 2.95
C GLU A 119 -12.27 -10.43 1.56
N ALA A 120 -11.40 -11.44 1.40
CA ALA A 120 -10.81 -11.81 0.11
C ALA A 120 -11.85 -12.38 -0.89
N ILE A 121 -12.84 -13.14 -0.41
CA ILE A 121 -13.94 -13.67 -1.21
C ILE A 121 -14.90 -12.56 -1.65
N GLU A 122 -15.21 -11.59 -0.78
CA GLU A 122 -16.00 -10.40 -1.13
C GLU A 122 -15.26 -9.55 -2.18
N GLU A 123 -13.94 -9.33 -2.03
CA GLU A 123 -13.13 -8.65 -3.03
C GLU A 123 -13.11 -9.38 -4.38
N ALA A 124 -13.04 -10.71 -4.40
CA ALA A 124 -13.01 -11.49 -5.64
C ALA A 124 -14.38 -11.57 -6.36
N LYS A 125 -15.47 -11.20 -5.69
CA LYS A 125 -16.83 -11.17 -6.26
C LYS A 125 -17.17 -9.82 -6.91
N ASN A 126 -16.37 -8.78 -6.64
CA ASN A 126 -16.51 -7.42 -7.17
C ASN A 126 -15.48 -7.15 -8.28
#